data_AF-A0A9E3TP17-F1
#
_entry.id   AF-A0A9E3TP17-F1
#
_cell.length_a   1.000
_cell.length_b   1.000
_cell.length_c   1.000
_cell.angle_alpha   90.00
_cell.angle_beta   90.00
_cell.angle_gamma   90.00
#
_symmetry.space_group_name_H-M   'P 1'
#
loop_
_entity.id
_entity.type
_entity.pdbx_description
1 polymer ?
#
loop_
_entity_poly.entity_id
_entity_poly.type
_entity_poly.pdbx_seq_one_letter_code
_entity_poly.pdbx_strand_id
1 'polypeptide(L)'
;MHWIAWLASAEQVLPHHGAILHPTAMIQAMRSSPTEALAACYTSAHEFRFFGWNDAAEDSPAQLAARFVDRFPTISAEGKRPDPNYVAWYKNMILQTEPEGLPSIYASSPETSLMENNGLVVLGMSGSDSIVLPPPTLDAREQL
;
A
#
# COMPACT_ATOMS: atom_id res chain seq x y z
N MET A 1 -10.52 -3.61 -15.81
CA MET A 1 -9.38 -2.90 -15.20
C MET A 1 -8.99 -3.66 -13.95
N HIS A 2 -7.70 -3.87 -13.71
CA HIS A 2 -7.21 -4.49 -12.48
C HIS A 2 -6.35 -3.48 -11.71
N TRP A 3 -6.54 -3.39 -10.41
CA TRP A 3 -5.69 -2.65 -9.49
C TRP A 3 -4.74 -3.60 -8.74
N ILE A 4 -3.60 -3.05 -8.31
CA ILE A 4 -2.57 -3.72 -7.51
C ILE A 4 -2.42 -2.95 -6.20
N ALA A 5 -2.28 -3.67 -5.09
CA ALA A 5 -1.93 -3.13 -3.79
C ALA A 5 -0.70 -3.84 -3.22
N TRP A 6 0.19 -3.04 -2.64
CA TRP A 6 1.34 -3.50 -1.90
C TRP A 6 1.12 -3.25 -0.41
N LEU A 7 1.40 -4.27 0.40
CA LEU A 7 1.47 -4.18 1.86
C LEU A 7 2.92 -4.35 2.26
N ALA A 8 3.49 -3.34 2.90
CA ALA A 8 4.87 -3.35 3.36
C ALA A 8 4.99 -2.45 4.59
N SER A 9 6.11 -2.57 5.32
CA SER A 9 6.42 -1.56 6.33
C SER A 9 6.81 -0.24 5.67
N ALA A 10 6.67 0.83 6.43
CA ALA A 10 6.93 2.17 5.94
C ALA A 10 8.43 2.42 5.63
N GLU A 11 9.34 1.56 6.12
CA GLU A 11 10.77 1.57 5.75
C GLU A 11 11.00 1.09 4.30
N GLN A 12 10.04 0.34 3.74
CA GLN A 12 10.15 -0.22 2.40
C GLN A 12 9.58 0.70 1.32
N VAL A 13 8.96 1.84 1.68
CA VAL A 13 8.47 2.83 0.73
C VAL A 13 9.50 3.93 0.48
N LEU A 14 9.46 4.56 -0.70
CA LEU A 14 10.35 5.66 -1.05
C LEU A 14 10.19 6.81 -0.04
N PRO A 15 11.26 7.21 0.67
CA PRO A 15 11.20 8.22 1.73
C PRO A 15 10.70 9.59 1.29
N HIS A 16 10.72 9.90 -0.01
CA HIS A 16 10.26 11.20 -0.52
C HIS A 16 8.85 11.14 -1.13
N HIS A 17 8.19 9.99 -1.11
CA HIS A 17 6.88 9.80 -1.73
C HIS A 17 5.85 9.12 -0.81
N GLY A 18 6.29 8.18 0.04
CA GLY A 18 5.43 7.48 1.01
C GLY A 18 4.39 6.51 0.44
N ALA A 19 4.17 6.49 -0.89
CA ALA A 19 3.17 5.64 -1.55
C ALA A 19 3.75 4.67 -2.59
N ILE A 20 5.04 4.82 -2.93
CA ILE A 20 5.74 3.96 -3.89
C ILE A 20 6.67 3.03 -3.13
N LEU A 21 6.58 1.72 -3.40
CA LEU A 21 7.48 0.72 -2.84
C LEU A 21 8.89 0.88 -3.43
N HIS A 22 9.93 0.77 -2.59
CA HIS A 22 11.32 0.79 -3.03
C HIS A 22 11.60 -0.39 -3.98
N PRO A 23 12.29 -0.21 -5.12
CA PRO A 23 12.52 -1.28 -6.09
C PRO A 23 13.19 -2.53 -5.49
N THR A 24 14.12 -2.36 -4.55
CA THR A 24 14.74 -3.48 -3.84
C THR A 24 13.73 -4.31 -3.04
N ALA A 25 12.83 -3.66 -2.32
CA ALA A 25 11.78 -4.34 -1.56
C ALA A 25 10.81 -5.08 -2.49
N MET A 26 10.47 -4.48 -3.64
CA MET A 26 9.67 -5.12 -4.68
C MET A 26 10.33 -6.39 -5.22
N ILE A 27 11.62 -6.31 -5.60
CA ILE A 27 12.37 -7.46 -6.13
C ILE A 27 12.49 -8.58 -5.09
N GLN A 28 12.73 -8.23 -3.83
CA GLN A 28 12.81 -9.21 -2.75
C GLN A 28 11.46 -9.89 -2.52
N ALA A 29 10.36 -9.12 -2.46
CA ALA A 29 9.02 -9.67 -2.32
C ALA A 29 8.65 -10.69 -3.42
N MET A 30 9.12 -10.48 -4.65
CA MET A 30 8.89 -11.41 -5.77
C MET A 30 9.73 -12.70 -5.68
N ARG A 31 10.78 -12.73 -4.86
CA ARG A 31 11.74 -13.85 -4.76
C ARG A 31 11.64 -14.61 -3.44
N SER A 32 11.16 -13.95 -2.39
CA SER A 32 11.13 -14.48 -1.03
C SER A 32 9.89 -15.31 -0.74
N SER A 33 10.01 -16.22 0.22
CA SER A 33 8.86 -16.86 0.84
C SER A 33 8.03 -15.83 1.62
N PRO A 34 6.71 -16.06 1.83
CA PRO A 34 5.87 -15.15 2.64
C PRO A 34 6.44 -14.82 4.03
N THR A 35 7.14 -15.77 4.65
CA THR A 35 7.74 -15.61 5.98
C THR A 35 8.93 -14.63 6.00
N GLU A 36 9.62 -14.47 4.87
CA GLU A 36 10.83 -13.63 4.73
C GLU A 36 10.59 -12.38 3.86
N ALA A 37 9.40 -12.25 3.28
CA ALA A 37 9.07 -11.14 2.39
C ALA A 37 9.00 -9.82 3.18
N LEU A 38 9.57 -8.76 2.59
CA LEU A 38 9.48 -7.39 3.11
C LEU A 38 8.24 -6.65 2.59
N ALA A 39 7.58 -7.19 1.56
CA ALA A 39 6.34 -6.68 1.03
C ALA A 39 5.48 -7.84 0.51
N ALA A 40 4.16 -7.64 0.53
CA ALA A 40 3.18 -8.56 -0.03
C ALA A 40 2.38 -7.84 -1.13
N CYS A 41 2.14 -8.53 -2.24
CA CYS A 41 1.42 -7.99 -3.39
C CYS A 41 0.08 -8.69 -3.55
N TYR A 42 -0.99 -7.91 -3.71
CA TYR A 42 -2.28 -8.39 -4.17
C TYR A 42 -2.67 -7.64 -5.43
N THR A 43 -3.29 -8.34 -6.37
CA THR A 43 -3.93 -7.75 -7.54
C THR A 43 -5.35 -8.25 -7.62
N SER A 44 -6.29 -7.36 -7.96
CA SER A 44 -7.68 -7.72 -8.23
C SER A 44 -7.84 -8.77 -9.33
N ALA A 45 -6.83 -8.98 -10.19
CA ALA A 45 -6.81 -10.08 -11.15
C ALA A 45 -6.75 -11.47 -10.50
N HIS A 46 -6.34 -11.56 -9.23
CA HIS A 46 -6.30 -12.80 -8.47
C HIS A 46 -7.64 -13.15 -7.82
N GLU A 47 -8.65 -12.26 -7.91
CA GLU A 47 -9.96 -12.44 -7.30
C GLU A 47 -9.82 -12.77 -5.80
N PHE A 48 -10.22 -13.98 -5.40
CA PHE A 48 -10.19 -14.46 -4.03
C PHE A 48 -8.88 -15.17 -3.64
N ARG A 49 -7.88 -15.23 -4.54
CA ARG A 49 -6.56 -15.83 -4.27
C ARG A 49 -5.60 -14.81 -3.65
N PHE A 50 -5.96 -14.34 -2.45
CA PHE A 50 -5.21 -13.33 -1.71
C PHE A 50 -3.77 -13.77 -1.49
N PHE A 51 -2.79 -13.02 -2.00
CA PHE A 51 -1.36 -13.35 -1.87
C PHE A 51 -0.98 -14.77 -2.35
N GLY A 52 -1.76 -15.35 -3.26
CA GLY A 52 -1.59 -16.73 -3.73
C GLY A 52 -2.19 -17.80 -2.82
N TRP A 53 -2.93 -17.43 -1.77
CA TRP A 53 -3.65 -18.35 -0.91
C TRP A 53 -4.86 -18.92 -1.63
N ASN A 54 -5.01 -20.25 -1.60
CA ASN A 54 -6.15 -20.93 -2.22
C ASN A 54 -7.23 -21.33 -1.19
N ASP A 55 -7.03 -21.01 0.09
CA ASP A 55 -7.83 -21.47 1.22
C ASP A 55 -8.52 -20.33 1.98
N ALA A 56 -8.64 -19.15 1.35
CA ALA A 56 -9.10 -17.92 1.98
C ALA A 56 -10.27 -17.26 1.24
N ALA A 57 -10.91 -17.98 0.30
CA ALA A 57 -11.90 -17.39 -0.58
C ALA A 57 -13.20 -16.96 0.13
N GLU A 58 -13.56 -17.65 1.21
CA GLU A 58 -14.75 -17.37 2.02
C GLU A 58 -14.44 -16.61 3.32
N ASP A 59 -13.18 -16.24 3.53
CA ASP A 59 -12.77 -15.55 4.75
C ASP A 59 -13.33 -14.12 4.76
N SER A 60 -13.86 -13.71 5.91
CA SER A 60 -14.16 -12.31 6.17
C SER A 60 -12.88 -11.46 6.21
N PRO A 61 -12.96 -10.13 6.04
CA PRO A 61 -11.80 -9.24 6.15
C PRO A 61 -11.01 -9.40 7.46
N ALA A 62 -11.70 -9.68 8.57
CA ALA A 62 -11.06 -9.94 9.86
C ALA A 62 -10.26 -11.25 9.86
N GLN A 63 -10.79 -12.30 9.25
CA GLN A 63 -10.08 -13.58 9.09
C GLN A 63 -8.89 -13.46 8.15
N LEU A 64 -9.02 -12.72 7.05
CA LEU A 64 -7.91 -12.41 6.14
C LEU A 64 -6.79 -11.66 6.85
N ALA A 65 -7.14 -10.66 7.67
CA ALA A 65 -6.17 -9.92 8.46
C ALA A 65 -5.42 -10.81 9.46
N ALA A 66 -6.14 -11.69 10.17
CA ALA A 66 -5.51 -12.64 11.10
C ALA A 66 -4.53 -13.58 10.39
N ARG A 67 -4.94 -14.15 9.24
CA ARG A 67 -4.05 -14.99 8.43
C ARG A 67 -2.86 -14.24 7.88
N PHE A 68 -3.03 -12.97 7.53
CA PHE A 68 -1.93 -12.12 7.09
C PHE A 68 -0.87 -11.98 8.18
N VAL A 69 -1.30 -11.74 9.42
CA VAL A 69 -0.40 -11.68 10.58
C VAL A 69 0.38 -12.98 10.76
N ASP A 70 -0.28 -14.12 10.61
CA ASP A 70 0.35 -15.44 10.78
C ASP A 70 1.31 -15.80 9.64
N ARG A 71 0.94 -15.47 8.38
CA ARG A 71 1.67 -15.91 7.17
C ARG A 71 2.74 -14.92 6.71
N PHE A 72 2.64 -13.66 7.12
CA PHE A 72 3.63 -12.60 6.87
C PHE A 72 4.14 -12.02 8.19
N PRO A 73 4.80 -12.82 9.05
CA PRO A 73 5.22 -12.40 10.38
C PRO A 73 6.22 -11.24 10.36
N THR A 74 7.11 -11.18 9.36
CA THR A 74 8.10 -10.10 9.21
C THR A 74 7.42 -8.76 8.96
N ILE A 75 6.56 -8.68 7.93
CA ILE A 75 5.77 -7.47 7.63
C ILE A 75 4.92 -7.05 8.83
N SER A 76 4.28 -8.03 9.47
CA SER A 76 3.35 -7.78 10.58
C SER A 76 4.05 -7.34 11.86
N ALA A 77 5.29 -7.76 12.09
CA ALA A 77 6.09 -7.28 13.21
C ALA A 77 6.48 -5.81 13.02
N GLU A 78 6.90 -5.44 11.81
CA GLU A 78 7.29 -4.06 11.49
C GLU A 78 6.12 -3.08 11.52
N GLY A 79 4.92 -3.53 11.15
CA GLY A 79 3.69 -2.74 11.19
C GLY A 79 3.17 -2.38 12.59
N LYS A 80 3.77 -2.90 13.68
CA LYS A 80 3.33 -2.61 15.07
C LYS A 80 3.80 -1.26 15.61
N ARG A 81 4.71 -0.58 14.90
CA ARG A 81 5.25 0.71 15.37
C ARG A 81 4.17 1.79 15.24
N PRO A 82 3.90 2.59 16.28
CA PRO A 82 2.98 3.71 16.18
C PRO A 82 3.47 4.74 15.17
N ASP A 83 2.60 5.12 14.23
CA ASP A 83 2.84 6.25 13.31
C ASP A 83 1.63 7.20 13.35
N PRO A 84 1.61 8.17 14.30
CA PRO A 84 0.48 9.09 14.44
C PRO A 84 0.28 9.98 13.21
N ASN A 85 1.35 10.29 12.46
CA ASN A 85 1.26 11.11 11.26
C ASN A 85 0.57 10.33 10.13
N TYR A 86 0.97 9.09 9.91
CA TYR A 86 0.32 8.21 8.94
C TYR A 86 -1.15 7.97 9.32
N VAL A 87 -1.45 7.74 10.60
CA VAL A 87 -2.84 7.55 11.06
C VAL A 87 -3.69 8.81 10.81
N ALA A 88 -3.16 10.00 11.08
CA ALA A 88 -3.87 11.26 10.81
C ALA A 88 -4.11 11.47 9.32
N TRP A 89 -3.08 11.22 8.49
CA TRP A 89 -3.19 11.27 7.03
C TRP A 89 -4.21 10.26 6.49
N TYR A 90 -4.16 9.01 6.95
CA TYR A 90 -5.03 7.93 6.46
C TYR A 90 -6.50 8.21 6.77
N LYS A 91 -6.79 8.75 7.97
CA LYS A 91 -8.15 9.21 8.33
C LYS A 91 -8.62 10.32 7.40
N ASN A 92 -7.79 11.31 7.14
CA ASN A 92 -8.13 12.41 6.24
C ASN A 92 -8.32 11.94 4.79
N MET A 93 -7.48 11.01 4.32
CA MET A 93 -7.61 10.38 3.02
C MET A 93 -8.97 9.69 2.87
N ILE A 94 -9.38 8.85 3.84
CA ILE A 94 -10.70 8.20 3.81
C ILE A 94 -11.82 9.24 3.66
N LEU A 95 -11.82 10.28 4.50
CA LEU A 95 -12.84 11.33 4.47
C LEU A 95 -12.91 12.05 3.11
N GLN A 96 -11.77 12.24 2.44
CA GLN A 96 -11.72 12.87 1.12
C GLN A 96 -12.18 11.95 -0.01
N THR A 97 -12.12 10.63 0.20
CA THR A 97 -12.52 9.64 -0.81
C THR A 97 -13.90 9.06 -0.57
N GLU A 98 -14.60 9.39 0.51
CA GLU A 98 -15.95 8.88 0.71
C GLU A 98 -16.92 9.40 -0.39
N PRO A 99 -17.90 8.59 -0.81
CA PRO A 99 -18.15 7.20 -0.41
C PRO A 99 -17.47 6.13 -1.29
N GLU A 100 -17.06 6.48 -2.51
CA GLU A 100 -16.67 5.50 -3.56
C GLU A 100 -15.25 5.72 -4.11
N GLY A 101 -14.55 6.75 -3.64
CA GLY A 101 -13.21 7.10 -4.09
C GLY A 101 -12.16 6.06 -3.69
N LEU A 102 -11.29 5.71 -4.63
CA LEU A 102 -10.12 4.88 -4.37
C LEU A 102 -8.84 5.63 -4.74
N PRO A 103 -7.94 5.94 -3.79
CA PRO A 103 -6.68 6.59 -4.11
C PRO A 103 -5.77 5.66 -4.91
N SER A 104 -5.13 6.20 -5.94
CA SER A 104 -4.28 5.48 -6.88
C SER A 104 -3.05 6.29 -7.25
N ILE A 105 -1.91 5.61 -7.33
CA ILE A 105 -0.64 6.13 -7.85
C ILE A 105 -0.49 5.93 -9.37
N TYR A 106 -1.31 5.07 -9.99
CA TYR A 106 -1.21 4.74 -11.42
C TYR A 106 -2.57 4.90 -12.11
N ALA A 107 -2.89 6.13 -12.52
CA ALA A 107 -4.03 6.38 -13.40
C ALA A 107 -3.59 6.23 -14.87
N SER A 108 -3.85 5.06 -15.44
CA SER A 108 -3.94 4.73 -16.88
C SER A 108 -2.73 4.94 -17.82
N SER A 109 -1.66 5.63 -17.45
CA SER A 109 -0.44 5.68 -18.29
C SER A 109 0.87 5.67 -17.47
N PRO A 110 1.88 4.86 -17.87
CA PRO A 110 3.18 4.81 -17.20
C PRO A 110 4.00 6.11 -17.33
N GLU A 111 3.68 6.97 -18.30
CA GLU A 111 4.44 8.18 -18.59
C GLU A 111 4.00 9.38 -17.72
N THR A 112 2.73 9.43 -17.29
CA THR A 112 2.20 10.52 -16.45
C THR A 112 2.31 10.28 -14.93
N SER A 113 2.65 9.08 -14.50
CA SER A 113 2.57 8.69 -13.08
C SER A 113 3.87 8.84 -12.29
N LEU A 114 5.02 8.92 -12.96
CA LEU A 114 6.32 8.87 -12.29
C LEU A 114 7.04 10.21 -12.12
N MET A 115 6.63 11.29 -12.79
CA MET A 115 7.50 12.47 -12.89
C MET A 115 7.03 13.75 -12.18
N GLU A 116 5.74 13.98 -11.90
CA GLU A 116 5.30 15.30 -11.39
C GLU A 116 4.11 15.31 -10.41
N ASN A 117 3.55 14.15 -10.04
CA ASN A 117 2.39 14.11 -9.16
C ASN A 117 2.78 14.21 -7.68
N ASN A 118 2.57 15.39 -7.10
CA ASN A 118 2.69 15.65 -5.66
C ASN A 118 1.50 15.09 -4.83
N GLY A 119 0.73 14.13 -5.38
CA GLY A 119 -0.49 13.60 -4.78
C GLY A 119 -1.00 12.32 -5.43
N LEU A 120 -1.94 11.66 -4.76
CA LEU A 120 -2.65 10.47 -5.24
C LEU A 120 -3.86 10.89 -6.05
N VAL A 121 -4.09 10.22 -7.18
CA VAL A 121 -5.30 10.40 -8.00
C VAL A 121 -6.43 9.58 -7.40
N VAL A 122 -7.65 10.11 -7.35
CA VAL A 122 -8.81 9.35 -6.85
C VAL A 122 -9.62 8.78 -8.01
N LEU A 123 -9.74 7.45 -8.06
CA LEU A 123 -10.61 6.76 -9.01
C LEU A 123 -12.07 6.78 -8.49
N GLY A 124 -13.04 6.85 -9.40
CA GLY A 124 -14.46 6.72 -9.05
C GLY A 124 -15.16 8.02 -8.65
N MET A 125 -14.46 9.16 -8.63
CA MET A 125 -15.04 10.47 -8.32
C MET A 125 -15.02 11.39 -9.55
N SER A 126 -16.08 12.20 -9.71
CA SER A 126 -16.15 13.24 -10.73
C SER A 126 -15.46 14.52 -10.20
N GLY A 127 -14.14 14.55 -10.27
CA GLY A 127 -13.32 15.67 -9.80
C GLY A 127 -11.84 15.35 -9.94
N SER A 128 -11.02 16.35 -10.28
CA SER A 128 -9.56 16.23 -10.35
C SER A 128 -8.92 16.55 -9.00
N ASP A 129 -9.51 16.09 -7.90
CA ASP A 129 -8.96 16.32 -6.57
C ASP A 129 -7.88 15.28 -6.31
N SER A 130 -6.65 15.77 -6.12
CA SER A 130 -5.52 14.93 -5.69
C SER A 130 -5.42 14.94 -4.17
N ILE A 131 -5.19 13.77 -3.60
CA ILE A 131 -4.94 13.64 -2.16
C ILE A 131 -3.46 13.87 -1.95
N VAL A 132 -3.10 14.66 -0.93
CA VAL A 132 -1.70 14.82 -0.54
C VAL A 132 -1.04 13.45 -0.30
N LEU A 133 0.22 13.31 -0.70
CA LEU A 133 0.95 12.08 -0.46
C LEU A 133 1.00 11.73 1.04
N PRO A 134 1.03 10.43 1.39
CA PRO A 134 1.26 10.01 2.76
C PRO A 134 2.57 10.62 3.29
N PRO A 135 2.62 10.96 4.59
CA PRO A 135 3.83 11.51 5.16
C PRO A 135 4.98 10.54 4.97
N PRO A 136 6.18 11.05 4.67
CA PRO A 136 7.37 10.23 4.65
C PRO A 136 7.63 9.65 6.04
N THR A 137 8.27 8.48 6.10
CA THR A 137 8.61 7.84 7.37
C THR A 137 9.44 8.74 8.26
N LEU A 138 9.24 8.59 9.58
CA LEU A 138 9.84 9.42 10.63
C LEU A 138 11.38 9.56 10.56
N ASP A 139 12.08 8.62 9.91
CA ASP A 139 13.55 8.65 9.77
C ASP A 139 14.07 9.54 8.63
N ALA A 140 13.21 10.02 7.72
CA ALA A 140 13.64 10.94 6.65
C ALA A 140 14.04 12.34 7.18
N ARG A 141 13.73 12.65 8.45
CA ARG A 141 14.03 13.93 9.10
C ARG A 141 15.38 13.97 9.83
N GLU A 142 16.03 12.82 10.04
CA GLU A 142 17.33 12.75 10.73
C GLU A 142 18.53 12.61 9.78
N GLN A 143 18.31 12.71 8.46
CA GLN A 143 19.36 12.59 7.43
C GLN A 143 19.63 13.89 6.64
N LEU A 144 19.26 15.06 7.19
CA LEU A 144 19.59 16.39 6.64
C LEU A 144 20.40 17.23 7.63
#